data_AF-A0A969SHD6-F1
#
_entry.id   AF-A0A969SHD6-F1
#
_cell.length_a   1.000
_cell.length_b   1.000
_cell.length_c   1.000
_cell.angle_alpha   90.00
_cell.angle_beta   90.00
_cell.angle_gamma   90.00
#
_symmetry.space_group_name_H-M   'P 1'
#
loop_
_entity.id
_entity.type
_entity.pdbx_description
1 polymer ?
#
loop_
_entity_poly.entity_id
_entity_poly.type
_entity_poly.pdbx_seq_one_letter_code
_entity_poly.pdbx_strand_id
1 'polypeptide(L)'
;MTILWSAVLAAAVSFALPASSMACTKQARAEQVRGHSLGGGCAKKGQAASKTSPEHRTTYAKSARDHARSALTAGLVKPLAEKVAEIVAACGSRVISGVRHTRVAGTRTVSLHASGQAVDIRGNPACIYRHLQGWPGGYTIDYSRAQHVHISYGGREHGLRFAHGGKSPSRKARRNIQIARR
;
A
#
# COMPACT_ATOMS: atom_id res chain seq x y z
N MET A 1 43.67 25.98 25.25
CA MET A 1 44.28 25.84 23.91
C MET A 1 43.15 25.83 22.90
N THR A 2 42.99 26.92 22.14
CA THR A 2 41.97 27.08 21.10
C THR A 2 42.58 26.73 19.74
N ILE A 3 42.01 25.76 19.04
CA ILE A 3 42.22 25.58 17.60
C ILE A 3 40.84 25.55 16.95
N LEU A 4 40.79 26.19 15.79
CA LEU A 4 39.63 26.70 15.05
C LEU A 4 39.91 26.30 13.57
N TRP A 5 38.96 26.51 12.63
CA TRP A 5 39.03 26.19 11.16
C TRP A 5 38.61 24.74 10.82
N SER A 6 37.84 24.40 9.77
CA SER A 6 37.08 25.16 8.73
C SER A 6 35.78 24.34 8.41
N ALA A 7 34.69 24.81 7.79
CA ALA A 7 34.51 25.63 6.58
C ALA A 7 35.06 24.94 5.28
N VAL A 8 34.38 24.88 4.13
CA VAL A 8 32.99 25.19 3.71
C VAL A 8 32.64 24.21 2.56
N LEU A 9 31.37 23.86 2.30
CA LEU A 9 30.74 23.96 0.95
C LEU A 9 29.32 23.39 0.90
N ALA A 10 28.35 24.29 0.64
CA ALA A 10 27.01 23.90 0.20
C ALA A 10 26.95 23.92 -1.33
N ALA A 11 26.32 22.91 -1.94
CA ALA A 11 26.01 22.88 -3.37
C ALA A 11 24.49 22.72 -3.55
N ALA A 12 23.79 23.85 -3.70
CA ALA A 12 22.38 23.85 -4.08
C ALA A 12 22.27 23.66 -5.60
N VAL A 13 21.68 22.55 -6.05
CA VAL A 13 21.38 22.32 -7.47
C VAL A 13 19.88 22.53 -7.70
N SER A 14 19.54 23.72 -8.17
CA SER A 14 18.19 24.08 -8.58
C SER A 14 17.85 23.43 -9.92
N PHE A 15 16.91 22.48 -9.93
CA PHE A 15 16.27 22.02 -11.17
C PHE A 15 14.99 22.79 -11.43
N ALA A 16 14.98 23.59 -12.50
CA ALA A 16 13.79 24.27 -12.99
C ALA A 16 12.85 23.31 -13.73
N LEU A 17 11.56 23.65 -13.77
CA LEU A 17 10.51 22.87 -14.44
C LEU A 17 10.68 22.86 -15.97
N PRO A 18 9.95 21.98 -16.67
CA PRO A 18 8.80 22.52 -17.38
C PRO A 18 7.47 21.81 -17.06
N ALA A 19 6.42 22.60 -16.87
CA ALA A 19 5.06 22.11 -16.81
C ALA A 19 4.46 22.08 -18.23
N SER A 20 4.27 20.88 -18.79
CA SER A 20 3.56 20.72 -20.07
C SER A 20 2.07 20.52 -19.84
N SER A 21 1.31 21.60 -20.04
CA SER A 21 -0.15 21.55 -20.16
C SER A 21 -0.55 20.78 -21.43
N MET A 22 -1.40 19.78 -21.28
CA MET A 22 -2.10 19.10 -22.38
C MET A 22 -3.60 19.04 -22.05
N ALA A 23 -4.27 20.18 -22.20
CA ALA A 23 -5.72 20.28 -22.11
C ALA A 23 -6.38 19.66 -23.37
N CYS A 24 -6.77 18.39 -23.29
CA CYS A 24 -7.55 17.75 -24.36
C CYS A 24 -9.05 18.02 -24.16
N THR A 25 -9.53 19.14 -24.69
CA THR A 25 -10.94 19.50 -24.75
C THR A 25 -11.67 18.63 -25.78
N LYS A 26 -12.26 17.51 -25.35
CA LYS A 26 -13.29 16.81 -26.15
C LYS A 26 -14.65 17.47 -25.94
N GLN A 27 -14.88 18.54 -26.69
CA GLN A 27 -16.19 19.16 -26.83
C GLN A 27 -17.13 18.24 -27.64
N ALA A 28 -18.35 18.07 -27.17
CA ALA A 28 -19.34 17.23 -27.85
C ALA A 28 -19.81 17.91 -29.14
N ARG A 29 -19.80 17.17 -30.26
CA ARG A 29 -20.59 17.49 -31.45
C ARG A 29 -21.75 16.50 -31.52
N ALA A 30 -22.94 16.99 -31.21
CA ALA A 30 -24.16 16.31 -31.62
C ALA A 30 -24.34 16.54 -33.12
N GLU A 31 -24.61 15.47 -33.88
CA GLU A 31 -25.23 15.63 -35.18
C GLU A 31 -26.26 14.52 -35.41
N GLN A 32 -27.33 14.90 -36.10
CA GLN A 32 -28.66 14.34 -35.95
C GLN A 32 -29.12 13.80 -37.31
N VAL A 33 -29.33 12.49 -37.43
CA VAL A 33 -29.88 11.89 -38.64
C VAL A 33 -31.16 11.12 -38.31
N ARG A 34 -32.23 11.47 -39.04
CA ARG A 34 -33.56 10.85 -38.95
C ARG A 34 -33.53 9.41 -39.48
N GLY A 35 -34.31 8.55 -38.84
CA GLY A 35 -34.77 7.28 -39.41
C GLY A 35 -36.11 6.91 -38.78
N HIS A 36 -37.18 6.87 -39.58
CA HIS A 36 -38.50 6.42 -39.15
C HIS A 36 -38.59 4.89 -39.29
N SER A 37 -39.15 4.20 -38.29
CA SER A 37 -40.05 3.06 -38.55
C SER A 37 -40.96 2.78 -37.36
N LEU A 38 -42.12 2.20 -37.63
CA LEU A 38 -43.21 1.94 -36.69
C LEU A 38 -43.10 0.51 -36.13
N GLY A 39 -43.44 0.31 -34.85
CA GLY A 39 -43.52 -1.02 -34.23
C GLY A 39 -43.76 -0.93 -32.73
N GLY A 40 -44.92 -1.40 -32.26
CA GLY A 40 -45.33 -1.26 -30.85
C GLY A 40 -44.75 -2.32 -29.91
N GLY A 41 -44.78 -2.03 -28.60
CA GLY A 41 -44.36 -2.99 -27.57
C GLY A 41 -44.35 -2.42 -26.14
N CYS A 42 -45.47 -2.60 -25.44
CA CYS A 42 -45.67 -2.58 -23.97
C CYS A 42 -44.76 -1.70 -23.08
N ALA A 43 -45.38 -0.71 -22.42
CA ALA A 43 -44.75 0.12 -21.40
C ALA A 43 -44.23 -0.68 -20.18
N LYS A 44 -42.97 -0.41 -19.78
CA LYS A 44 -42.53 -0.49 -18.38
C LYS A 44 -41.84 0.82 -18.01
N LYS A 45 -42.17 1.35 -16.83
CA LYS A 45 -41.72 2.66 -16.33
C LYS A 45 -40.19 2.77 -16.37
N GLY A 46 -39.66 3.64 -17.23
CA GLY A 46 -38.28 4.07 -17.14
C GLY A 46 -38.08 4.88 -15.86
N GLN A 47 -37.41 4.32 -14.87
CA GLN A 47 -36.90 5.12 -13.76
C GLN A 47 -35.81 6.05 -14.31
N ALA A 48 -35.95 7.34 -14.01
CA ALA A 48 -35.09 8.37 -14.58
C ALA A 48 -33.62 8.09 -14.30
N ALA A 49 -32.78 8.24 -15.32
CA ALA A 49 -31.33 8.24 -15.17
C ALA A 49 -30.93 9.44 -14.30
N SER A 50 -30.79 9.20 -12.99
CA SER A 50 -30.40 10.20 -12.02
C SER A 50 -29.02 10.75 -12.40
N LYS A 51 -28.99 12.00 -12.87
CA LYS A 51 -27.76 12.76 -13.14
C LYS A 51 -27.04 13.04 -11.82
N THR A 52 -26.38 12.01 -11.28
CA THR A 52 -25.54 12.11 -10.09
C THR A 52 -24.33 12.98 -10.45
N SER A 53 -24.34 14.21 -9.93
CA SER A 53 -23.28 15.19 -10.18
C SER A 53 -21.91 14.58 -9.86
N PRO A 54 -20.88 14.76 -10.72
CA PRO A 54 -19.61 14.04 -10.60
C PRO A 54 -18.95 14.18 -9.23
N GLU A 55 -19.09 15.32 -8.56
CA GLU A 55 -18.56 15.55 -7.21
C GLU A 55 -19.04 14.51 -6.20
N HIS A 56 -20.34 14.22 -6.16
CA HIS A 56 -20.94 13.27 -5.21
C HIS A 56 -20.46 11.84 -5.45
N ARG A 57 -20.07 11.50 -6.68
CA ARG A 57 -19.48 10.18 -7.00
C ARG A 57 -18.03 10.06 -6.52
N THR A 58 -17.29 11.17 -6.45
CA THR A 58 -15.89 11.16 -5.97
C THR A 58 -15.78 11.04 -4.45
N THR A 59 -16.67 11.70 -3.69
CA THR A 59 -16.64 11.69 -2.23
C THR A 59 -16.91 10.31 -1.65
N TYR A 60 -17.95 9.60 -2.13
CA TYR A 60 -18.21 8.20 -1.75
C TYR A 60 -17.05 7.28 -2.15
N ALA A 61 -16.49 7.43 -3.35
CA ALA A 61 -15.37 6.60 -3.80
C ALA A 61 -14.10 6.81 -2.96
N LYS A 62 -13.87 8.03 -2.45
CA LYS A 62 -12.79 8.31 -1.48
C LYS A 62 -13.10 7.68 -0.12
N SER A 63 -14.27 7.96 0.46
CA SER A 63 -14.68 7.43 1.77
C SER A 63 -14.62 5.90 1.82
N ALA A 64 -15.11 5.21 0.79
CA ALA A 64 -15.07 3.75 0.71
C ALA A 64 -13.63 3.19 0.64
N ARG A 65 -12.71 3.88 -0.05
CA ARG A 65 -11.29 3.51 -0.09
C ARG A 65 -10.62 3.72 1.26
N ASP A 66 -10.93 4.82 1.94
CA ASP A 66 -10.35 5.12 3.26
C ASP A 66 -10.89 4.15 4.32
N HIS A 67 -12.18 3.80 4.29
CA HIS A 67 -12.74 2.70 5.11
C HIS A 67 -12.06 1.35 4.82
N ALA A 68 -11.85 0.99 3.55
CA ALA A 68 -11.15 -0.24 3.18
C ALA A 68 -9.69 -0.26 3.66
N ARG A 69 -8.99 0.88 3.66
CA ARG A 69 -7.63 1.01 4.21
C ARG A 69 -7.62 0.83 5.72
N SER A 70 -8.51 1.51 6.43
CA SER A 70 -8.67 1.38 7.89
C SER A 70 -9.01 -0.05 8.30
N ALA A 71 -9.89 -0.73 7.55
CA ALA A 71 -10.23 -2.14 7.78
C ALA A 71 -9.04 -3.09 7.57
N LEU A 72 -8.15 -2.81 6.63
CA LEU A 72 -6.93 -3.60 6.42
C LEU A 72 -5.85 -3.36 7.51
N THR A 73 -5.90 -2.25 8.24
CA THR A 73 -5.02 -2.01 9.40
C THR A 73 -5.67 -2.37 10.75
N ALA A 74 -6.98 -2.63 10.77
CA ALA A 74 -7.70 -3.01 11.98
C ALA A 74 -7.20 -4.35 12.52
N GLY A 75 -7.01 -4.44 13.84
CA GLY A 75 -6.53 -5.63 14.53
C GLY A 75 -5.02 -5.93 14.37
N LEU A 76 -4.25 -5.07 13.69
CA LEU A 76 -2.78 -5.15 13.73
C LEU A 76 -2.24 -4.79 15.13
N VAL A 77 -1.16 -5.44 15.55
CA VAL A 77 -0.46 -5.07 16.80
C VAL A 77 0.09 -3.63 16.71
N LYS A 78 -0.06 -2.84 17.77
CA LYS A 78 0.20 -1.39 17.77
C LYS A 78 1.52 -0.96 17.09
N PRO A 79 2.70 -1.55 17.42
CA PRO A 79 3.95 -1.14 16.78
C PRO A 79 3.96 -1.38 15.26
N LEU A 80 3.30 -2.44 14.80
CA LEU A 80 3.19 -2.76 13.37
C LEU A 80 2.23 -1.78 12.68
N ALA A 81 1.11 -1.45 13.31
CA ALA A 81 0.16 -0.46 12.81
C ALA A 81 0.80 0.93 12.64
N GLU A 82 1.57 1.38 13.64
CA GLU A 82 2.32 2.65 13.61
C GLU A 82 3.35 2.68 12.48
N LYS A 83 4.17 1.64 12.33
CA LYS A 83 5.16 1.54 11.24
C LYS A 83 4.50 1.45 9.85
N VAL A 84 3.34 0.80 9.73
CA VAL A 84 2.55 0.80 8.48
C VAL A 84 2.02 2.20 8.17
N ALA A 85 1.48 2.91 9.16
CA ALA A 85 0.98 4.28 8.97
C ALA A 85 2.09 5.23 8.49
N GLU A 86 3.28 5.15 9.10
CA GLU A 86 4.49 5.88 8.67
C GLU A 86 4.84 5.59 7.20
N ILE A 87 4.97 4.32 6.81
CA ILE A 87 5.34 3.93 5.44
C ILE A 87 4.24 4.34 4.43
N VAL A 88 2.96 4.19 4.79
CA VAL A 88 1.84 4.58 3.94
C VAL A 88 1.83 6.08 3.70
N ALA A 89 2.06 6.89 4.74
CA ALA A 89 2.12 8.35 4.64
C ALA A 89 3.35 8.82 3.85
N ALA A 90 4.54 8.32 4.17
CA ALA A 90 5.79 8.79 3.57
C ALA A 90 6.02 8.28 2.13
N CYS A 91 5.60 7.06 1.81
CA CYS A 91 5.89 6.40 0.54
C CYS A 91 4.67 6.28 -0.40
N GLY A 92 3.52 6.86 -0.05
CA GLY A 92 2.26 6.70 -0.80
C GLY A 92 1.81 5.24 -0.94
N SER A 93 2.26 4.37 -0.03
CA SER A 93 2.10 2.91 -0.15
C SER A 93 0.68 2.46 0.18
N ARG A 94 0.34 1.25 -0.27
CA ARG A 94 -0.97 0.63 -0.09
C ARG A 94 -0.84 -0.68 0.67
N VAL A 95 -1.58 -0.81 1.77
CA VAL A 95 -1.83 -2.13 2.37
C VAL A 95 -2.67 -2.94 1.38
N ILE A 96 -2.23 -4.18 1.10
CA ILE A 96 -2.93 -5.13 0.24
C ILE A 96 -3.47 -6.33 1.03
N SER A 97 -2.91 -6.61 2.21
CA SER A 97 -3.49 -7.57 3.14
C SER A 97 -3.09 -7.26 4.58
N GLY A 98 -4.04 -7.38 5.50
CA GLY A 98 -3.86 -7.16 6.94
C GLY A 98 -4.20 -8.41 7.72
N VAL A 99 -5.10 -8.29 8.69
CA VAL A 99 -5.60 -9.44 9.46
C VAL A 99 -6.39 -10.40 8.55
N ARG A 100 -6.01 -11.68 8.54
CA ARG A 100 -6.76 -12.74 7.85
C ARG A 100 -6.61 -14.10 8.54
N HIS A 101 -7.74 -14.71 8.91
CA HIS A 101 -7.81 -16.00 9.60
C HIS A 101 -7.41 -17.16 8.67
N THR A 102 -6.10 -17.39 8.54
CA THR A 102 -5.49 -18.33 7.59
C THR A 102 -4.35 -19.13 8.22
N ARG A 103 -4.05 -20.30 7.65
CA ARG A 103 -2.87 -21.11 7.98
C ARG A 103 -1.80 -20.94 6.91
N VAL A 104 -0.54 -21.16 7.26
CA VAL A 104 0.57 -21.17 6.29
C VAL A 104 0.43 -22.41 5.38
N ALA A 105 0.45 -22.20 4.07
CA ALA A 105 0.22 -23.25 3.07
C ALA A 105 1.14 -24.48 3.29
N GLY A 106 0.57 -25.68 3.14
CA GLY A 106 1.28 -26.94 3.40
C GLY A 106 1.57 -27.24 4.88
N THR A 107 1.06 -26.44 5.82
CA THR A 107 1.29 -26.64 7.26
C THR A 107 0.00 -26.53 8.09
N ARG A 108 0.05 -27.00 9.34
CA ARG A 108 -1.01 -26.74 10.34
C ARG A 108 -0.81 -25.41 11.10
N THR A 109 0.25 -24.65 10.79
CA THR A 109 0.66 -23.46 11.55
C THR A 109 -0.23 -22.25 11.21
N VAL A 110 -0.69 -21.56 12.25
CA VAL A 110 -1.44 -20.29 12.13
C VAL A 110 -0.55 -19.20 11.52
N SER A 111 -1.10 -18.40 10.61
CA SER A 111 -0.37 -17.32 9.93
C SER A 111 -0.12 -16.10 10.83
N LEU A 112 1.01 -15.41 10.61
CA LEU A 112 1.30 -14.00 10.99
C LEU A 112 0.05 -13.10 11.01
N HIS A 113 -0.67 -13.18 9.90
CA HIS A 113 -1.85 -12.36 9.63
C HIS A 113 -3.07 -12.74 10.47
N ALA A 114 -3.19 -13.98 10.93
CA ALA A 114 -4.33 -14.37 11.75
C ALA A 114 -4.26 -13.77 13.18
N SER A 115 -3.05 -13.40 13.63
CA SER A 115 -2.80 -12.80 14.94
C SER A 115 -2.50 -11.28 14.88
N GLY A 116 -2.73 -10.63 13.73
CA GLY A 116 -2.41 -9.21 13.55
C GLY A 116 -0.91 -8.86 13.64
N GLN A 117 -0.05 -9.87 13.58
CA GLN A 117 1.40 -9.75 13.67
C GLN A 117 2.08 -9.64 12.30
N ALA A 118 1.30 -9.59 11.21
CA ALA A 118 1.82 -9.40 9.86
C ALA A 118 0.89 -8.60 8.94
N VAL A 119 1.49 -7.95 7.95
CA VAL A 119 0.84 -7.06 6.98
C VAL A 119 1.60 -7.08 5.64
N ASP A 120 0.88 -7.08 4.53
CA ASP A 120 1.42 -7.07 3.18
C ASP A 120 1.19 -5.69 2.57
N ILE A 121 2.25 -5.01 2.13
CA ILE A 121 2.20 -3.66 1.54
C ILE A 121 2.83 -3.59 0.14
N ARG A 122 2.27 -2.76 -0.74
CA ARG A 122 2.72 -2.52 -2.12
C ARG A 122 2.95 -1.03 -2.36
N GLY A 123 4.02 -0.67 -3.04
CA GLY A 123 4.40 0.73 -3.29
C GLY A 123 5.77 0.86 -3.95
N ASN A 124 6.47 1.97 -3.70
CA ASN A 124 7.87 2.14 -4.10
C ASN A 124 8.78 1.32 -3.16
N PRO A 125 9.45 0.25 -3.63
CA PRO A 125 10.22 -0.63 -2.75
C PRO A 125 11.43 0.07 -2.12
N ALA A 126 12.10 0.99 -2.83
CA ALA A 126 13.24 1.71 -2.28
C ALA A 126 12.83 2.62 -1.11
N CYS A 127 11.67 3.27 -1.20
CA CYS A 127 11.12 4.05 -0.10
C CYS A 127 10.71 3.16 1.08
N ILE A 128 9.96 2.08 0.82
CA ILE A 128 9.54 1.12 1.85
C ILE A 128 10.75 0.57 2.61
N TYR A 129 11.78 0.10 1.90
CA TYR A 129 12.97 -0.47 2.53
C TYR A 129 13.78 0.53 3.35
N ARG A 130 13.80 1.82 2.96
CA ARG A 130 14.43 2.88 3.77
C ARG A 130 13.75 3.04 5.14
N HIS A 131 12.41 3.07 5.19
CA HIS A 131 11.65 3.16 6.45
C HIS A 131 11.68 1.87 7.30
N LEU A 132 12.11 0.75 6.71
CA LEU A 132 12.34 -0.53 7.37
C LEU A 132 13.80 -0.75 7.80
N GLN A 133 14.71 0.18 7.51
CA GLN A 133 16.05 0.15 8.12
C GLN A 133 15.91 0.30 9.64
N GLY A 134 16.61 -0.56 10.39
CA GLY A 134 16.50 -0.61 11.86
C GLY A 134 15.21 -1.22 12.42
N TRP A 135 14.21 -1.59 11.61
CA TRP A 135 12.96 -2.19 12.11
C TRP A 135 13.23 -3.49 12.90
N PRO A 136 12.82 -3.61 14.18
CA PRO A 136 13.09 -4.81 14.99
C PRO A 136 12.28 -6.04 14.54
N GLY A 137 11.11 -5.84 13.92
CA GLY A 137 10.31 -6.93 13.36
C GLY A 137 10.91 -7.57 12.10
N GLY A 138 10.17 -8.50 11.49
CA GLY A 138 10.53 -9.15 10.23
C GLY A 138 10.12 -8.34 9.00
N TYR A 139 10.80 -8.56 7.86
CA TYR A 139 10.25 -8.22 6.54
C TYR A 139 10.89 -9.00 5.38
N THR A 140 10.21 -9.03 4.23
CA THR A 140 10.71 -9.67 3.01
C THR A 140 11.56 -8.77 2.12
N ILE A 141 12.62 -9.31 1.53
CA ILE A 141 13.63 -8.56 0.74
C ILE A 141 13.54 -8.78 -0.79
N ASP A 142 12.63 -9.64 -1.25
CA ASP A 142 12.51 -10.08 -2.65
C ASP A 142 11.30 -9.45 -3.37
N TYR A 143 11.16 -8.13 -3.27
CA TYR A 143 10.03 -7.39 -3.86
C TYR A 143 9.82 -7.67 -5.36
N SER A 144 10.89 -7.88 -6.12
CA SER A 144 10.81 -8.21 -7.56
C SER A 144 10.07 -9.51 -7.85
N ARG A 145 10.10 -10.48 -6.93
CA ARG A 145 9.41 -11.77 -7.03
C ARG A 145 7.96 -11.70 -6.56
N ALA A 146 7.72 -11.06 -5.41
CA ALA A 146 6.40 -11.09 -4.76
C ALA A 146 5.52 -9.88 -5.07
N GLN A 147 6.09 -8.79 -5.60
CA GLN A 147 5.43 -7.51 -5.87
C GLN A 147 4.75 -6.90 -4.62
N HIS A 148 5.23 -7.23 -3.43
CA HIS A 148 4.85 -6.64 -2.15
C HIS A 148 5.98 -6.86 -1.12
N VAL A 149 5.99 -6.06 -0.06
CA VAL A 149 6.76 -6.32 1.15
C VAL A 149 5.80 -6.85 2.20
N HIS A 150 6.09 -8.05 2.69
CA HIS A 150 5.52 -8.60 3.91
C HIS A 150 6.30 -8.01 5.08
N ILE A 151 5.63 -7.48 6.09
CA ILE A 151 6.22 -6.94 7.32
C ILE A 151 5.56 -7.64 8.50
N SER A 152 6.35 -8.11 9.45
CA SER A 152 5.84 -8.80 10.64
C SER A 152 6.45 -8.27 11.94
N TYR A 153 5.75 -8.45 13.07
CA TYR A 153 6.21 -8.04 14.39
C TYR A 153 5.90 -9.13 15.43
N GLY A 154 6.95 -9.82 15.90
CA GLY A 154 6.84 -10.89 16.87
C GLY A 154 6.81 -12.29 16.23
N GLY A 155 6.42 -13.28 17.03
CA GLY A 155 6.24 -14.66 16.57
C GLY A 155 7.49 -15.28 15.97
N ARG A 156 7.30 -16.08 14.89
CA ARG A 156 8.36 -16.84 14.23
C ARG A 156 9.26 -16.00 13.31
N GLU A 157 8.88 -14.76 13.03
CA GLU A 157 9.50 -13.93 12.00
C GLU A 157 10.15 -12.65 12.52
N HIS A 158 10.10 -12.44 13.85
CA HIS A 158 10.72 -11.28 14.48
C HIS A 158 12.23 -11.16 14.15
N GLY A 159 12.68 -9.96 13.79
CA GLY A 159 14.07 -9.69 13.40
C GLY A 159 14.53 -10.33 12.10
N LEU A 160 13.66 -10.96 11.32
CA LEU A 160 14.05 -11.67 10.11
C LEU A 160 14.12 -10.78 8.86
N ARG A 161 15.03 -11.14 7.96
CA ARG A 161 15.07 -10.68 6.56
C ARG A 161 15.01 -11.94 5.69
N PHE A 162 13.95 -12.11 4.91
CA PHE A 162 13.68 -13.36 4.21
C PHE A 162 13.12 -13.14 2.80
N ALA A 163 13.11 -14.18 1.99
CA ALA A 163 12.53 -14.17 0.65
C ALA A 163 11.33 -15.13 0.59
N HIS A 164 10.32 -14.80 -0.20
CA HIS A 164 9.16 -15.66 -0.41
C HIS A 164 9.60 -16.97 -1.05
N GLY A 165 9.22 -18.10 -0.45
CA GLY A 165 9.61 -19.44 -0.94
C GLY A 165 11.12 -19.71 -0.93
N GLY A 166 11.91 -18.96 -0.16
CA GLY A 166 13.35 -19.21 0.04
C GLY A 166 13.67 -20.18 1.19
N LYS A 167 14.92 -20.65 1.24
CA LYS A 167 15.44 -21.47 2.35
C LYS A 167 15.46 -20.67 3.68
N SER A 168 15.56 -21.38 4.80
CA SER A 168 15.38 -20.84 6.15
C SER A 168 16.16 -19.55 6.47
N PRO A 169 15.66 -18.74 7.42
CA PRO A 169 16.27 -17.45 7.78
C PRO A 169 17.72 -17.60 8.25
N SER A 170 18.53 -16.58 8.00
CA SER A 170 19.97 -16.60 8.32
C SER A 170 20.24 -16.87 9.82
N ARG A 171 21.38 -17.49 10.12
CA ARG A 171 21.74 -17.90 11.50
C ARG A 171 21.72 -16.73 12.50
N LYS A 172 22.10 -15.52 12.04
CA LYS A 172 22.02 -14.26 12.84
C LYS A 172 20.57 -13.93 13.20
N ALA A 173 19.66 -14.06 12.25
CA ALA A 173 18.25 -13.74 12.42
C ALA A 173 17.52 -14.74 13.35
N ARG A 174 17.96 -16.02 13.37
CA ARG A 174 17.48 -17.03 14.36
C ARG A 174 17.77 -16.64 15.82
N ARG A 175 18.87 -15.92 16.10
CA ARG A 175 19.22 -15.46 17.46
C ARG A 175 18.28 -14.36 17.95
N ASN A 176 17.83 -13.48 17.06
CA ASN A 176 16.87 -12.42 17.39
C ASN A 176 15.47 -12.98 17.72
N ILE A 177 15.01 -14.04 17.02
CA ILE A 177 13.75 -14.73 17.37
C ILE A 177 13.78 -15.28 18.80
N GLN A 178 14.93 -15.79 19.27
CA GLN A 178 15.04 -16.35 20.63
C GLN A 178 14.98 -15.28 21.72
N ILE A 179 15.39 -14.05 21.42
CA ILE A 179 15.30 -12.90 22.33
C ILE A 179 13.84 -12.42 22.41
N ALA A 180 13.17 -12.26 21.26
CA ALA A 180 11.76 -11.85 21.19
C ALA A 180 10.73 -12.93 21.62
N ARG A 181 11.20 -13.98 22.29
CA ARG A 181 10.42 -15.10 22.86
C ARG A 181 10.61 -15.26 24.37
N ARG A 182 11.41 -14.39 24.98
CA ARG A 182 11.60 -14.25 26.42
C ARG A 182 10.91 -12.98 26.89
#